data_AF-A0A7S0YM28-F1
#
_entry.id   AF-A0A7S0YM28-F1
#
_cell.length_a   1.000
_cell.length_b   1.000
_cell.length_c   1.000
_cell.angle_alpha   90.00
_cell.angle_beta   90.00
_cell.angle_gamma   90.00
#
_symmetry.space_group_name_H-M   'P 1'
#
loop_
_entity.id
_entity.type
_entity.pdbx_description
1 polymer ?
#
loop_
_entity_poly.entity_id
_entity_poly.type
_entity_poly.pdbx_seq_one_letter_code
_entity_poly.pdbx_strand_id
1 'polypeptide(L)'
;VSVGLSFNGADFAYYGGRYEYESSVIVQGVEPSSGSVEGGTLVTVSGSGLQPGRRLECVFGRSSYVPLQMNVAGVGTCLSPRGFGTKSVEVYDAETELFASGAMSFMYKGIPVVSLLTPSRGSTTGGTQVVLTGSGFSSPLLVRFGDDASTE
;
A
#
# COMPACT_ATOMS: atom_id res chain seq x y z
N VAL A 1 24.59 -15.52 -19.13
CA VAL A 1 25.52 -14.73 -19.96
C VAL A 1 26.94 -15.01 -19.52
N SER A 2 27.88 -15.19 -20.45
CA SER A 2 29.31 -15.29 -20.13
C SER A 2 29.88 -13.91 -19.78
N VAL A 3 30.77 -13.85 -18.79
CA VAL A 3 31.44 -12.60 -18.41
C VAL A 3 32.92 -12.76 -18.74
N GLY A 4 33.43 -11.88 -19.61
CA GLY A 4 34.82 -11.87 -20.04
C GLY A 4 35.50 -10.55 -19.71
N LEU A 5 36.78 -10.63 -19.36
CA LEU A 5 37.64 -9.48 -19.06
C LEU A 5 38.79 -9.47 -20.06
N SER A 6 39.15 -8.29 -20.59
CA SER A 6 40.28 -8.14 -21.50
C SER A 6 41.05 -6.84 -21.23
N PHE A 7 42.38 -6.91 -21.33
CA PHE A 7 43.24 -5.72 -21.28
C PHE A 7 43.45 -5.07 -22.66
N ASN A 8 43.18 -5.79 -23.75
CA ASN A 8 43.48 -5.35 -25.12
C ASN A 8 42.29 -5.48 -26.09
N GLY A 9 41.13 -5.94 -25.62
CA GLY A 9 39.93 -6.14 -26.44
C GLY A 9 40.00 -7.33 -27.39
N ALA A 10 41.04 -8.16 -27.31
CA ALA A 10 41.23 -9.33 -28.17
C ALA A 10 41.38 -10.61 -27.35
N ASP A 11 42.18 -10.57 -26.28
CA ASP A 11 42.41 -11.70 -25.38
C ASP A 11 41.46 -11.59 -24.19
N PHE A 12 40.48 -12.48 -24.13
CA PHE A 12 39.48 -12.51 -23.04
C PHE A 12 39.73 -13.69 -22.11
N ALA A 13 39.85 -13.39 -20.82
CA ALA A 13 39.68 -14.38 -19.76
C ALA A 13 38.22 -14.41 -19.35
N TYR A 14 37.58 -15.58 -19.40
CA TYR A 14 36.18 -15.73 -19.04
C TYR A 14 36.03 -16.23 -17.61
N TYR A 15 35.07 -15.64 -16.91
CA TYR A 15 34.56 -16.21 -15.67
C TYR A 15 33.98 -17.60 -15.96
N GLY A 16 34.38 -18.61 -15.19
CA GLY A 16 33.95 -19.99 -15.39
C GLY A 16 32.47 -20.26 -15.03
N GLY A 17 31.82 -19.33 -14.34
CA GLY A 17 30.39 -19.37 -14.07
C GLY A 17 29.56 -18.60 -15.10
N ARG A 18 28.24 -18.54 -14.87
CA ARG A 18 27.31 -17.75 -15.68
C ARG A 18 26.78 -16.57 -14.88
N TYR A 19 26.63 -15.42 -15.54
CA TYR A 19 25.83 -14.31 -15.04
C TYR A 19 24.37 -14.52 -15.45
N GLU A 20 23.44 -14.40 -14.51
CA GLU A 20 22.00 -14.50 -14.79
C GLU A 20 21.37 -13.10 -14.68
N TYR A 21 20.49 -12.77 -15.63
CA TYR A 21 19.65 -11.58 -15.49
C TYR A 21 18.46 -11.94 -14.60
N GLU A 22 18.34 -11.26 -13.47
CA GLU A 22 17.15 -11.27 -12.63
C GLU A 22 16.00 -10.56 -13.34
N SER A 23 14.79 -11.11 -13.25
CA SER A 23 13.59 -10.40 -13.68
C SER A 23 13.30 -9.27 -12.71
N SER A 24 13.34 -8.02 -13.20
CA SER A 24 13.05 -6.87 -12.36
C SER A 24 11.56 -6.83 -12.00
N VAL A 25 11.27 -6.61 -10.73
CA VAL A 25 9.92 -6.31 -10.24
C VAL A 25 9.62 -4.84 -10.50
N ILE A 26 8.44 -4.56 -11.07
CA ILE A 26 7.95 -3.20 -11.30
C ILE A 26 6.58 -3.10 -10.66
N VAL A 27 6.44 -2.22 -9.68
CA VAL A 27 5.14 -1.87 -9.10
C VAL A 27 4.48 -0.83 -10.00
N GLN A 28 3.22 -1.06 -10.33
CA GLN A 28 2.43 -0.24 -11.26
C GLN A 28 1.18 0.34 -10.61
N GLY A 29 0.69 -0.26 -9.53
CA GLY A 29 -0.47 0.26 -8.81
C GLY A 29 -0.57 -0.25 -7.37
N VAL A 30 -1.24 0.55 -6.53
CA VAL A 30 -1.68 0.18 -5.19
C VAL A 30 -3.14 0.62 -5.00
N GLU A 31 -3.99 -0.28 -4.51
CA GLU A 31 -5.40 0.01 -4.27
C GLU A 31 -5.90 -0.68 -2.99
N PRO A 32 -6.50 0.05 -2.04
CA PRO A 32 -6.71 1.49 -2.04
C PRO A 32 -5.41 2.28 -1.88
N SER A 33 -5.35 3.48 -2.48
CA SER A 33 -4.24 4.45 -2.30
C SER A 33 -4.31 5.23 -0.98
N SER A 34 -5.24 4.89 -0.09
CA SER A 34 -5.34 5.46 1.26
C SER A 34 -5.95 4.47 2.25
N GLY A 35 -5.67 4.66 3.55
CA GLY A 35 -6.21 3.81 4.61
C GLY A 35 -5.99 4.35 6.01
N SER A 36 -6.37 3.59 7.03
CA SER A 36 -6.38 4.04 8.43
C SER A 36 -4.97 4.31 8.98
N VAL A 37 -4.80 5.40 9.74
CA VAL A 37 -3.59 5.68 10.55
C VAL A 37 -3.24 4.57 11.54
N GLU A 38 -4.23 3.78 11.97
CA GLU A 38 -4.01 2.63 12.86
C GLU A 38 -3.41 1.42 12.14
N GLY A 39 -3.30 1.46 10.80
CA GLY A 39 -2.87 0.34 9.98
C GLY A 39 -4.01 -0.63 9.66
N GLY A 40 -3.65 -1.83 9.20
CA GLY A 40 -4.59 -2.91 8.89
C GLY A 40 -5.40 -2.72 7.61
N THR A 41 -5.10 -1.71 6.80
CA THR A 41 -5.77 -1.56 5.50
C THR A 41 -5.22 -2.62 4.55
N LEU A 42 -6.09 -3.44 3.97
CA LEU A 42 -5.71 -4.41 2.95
C LEU A 42 -5.42 -3.70 1.64
N VAL A 43 -4.15 -3.59 1.28
CA VAL A 43 -3.67 -2.93 0.06
C VAL A 43 -3.35 -4.00 -0.98
N THR A 44 -3.97 -3.89 -2.14
CA THR A 44 -3.64 -4.68 -3.33
C THR A 44 -2.51 -3.98 -4.08
N VAL A 45 -1.43 -4.69 -4.36
CA VAL A 45 -0.29 -4.23 -5.15
C VAL A 45 -0.30 -4.95 -6.49
N SER A 46 -0.24 -4.20 -7.59
CA SER A 46 -0.17 -4.73 -8.94
C SER A 46 1.10 -4.30 -9.66
N GLY A 47 1.59 -5.15 -10.57
CA GLY A 47 2.86 -4.91 -11.24
C GLY A 47 3.33 -6.06 -12.12
N SER A 48 4.54 -5.92 -12.67
CA SER A 48 5.23 -6.98 -13.40
C SER A 48 6.36 -7.59 -12.55
N GLY A 49 6.74 -8.83 -12.84
CA GLY A 49 7.75 -9.56 -12.07
C GLY A 49 7.29 -10.07 -10.70
N LEU A 50 6.10 -9.68 -10.23
CA LEU A 50 5.46 -10.23 -9.04
C LEU A 50 5.02 -11.67 -9.30
N GLN A 51 5.69 -12.65 -8.70
CA GLN A 51 5.43 -14.07 -8.95
C GLN A 51 5.20 -14.83 -7.64
N PRO A 52 4.24 -15.77 -7.59
CA PRO A 52 4.11 -16.69 -6.46
C PRO A 52 5.39 -17.47 -6.21
N GLY A 53 5.72 -17.68 -4.94
CA GLY A 53 6.93 -18.41 -4.52
C GLY A 53 8.12 -17.53 -4.16
N ARG A 54 8.12 -16.25 -4.57
CA ARG A 54 9.13 -15.27 -4.12
C ARG A 54 8.79 -14.72 -2.74
N ARG A 55 9.80 -14.47 -1.91
CA ARG A 55 9.67 -13.73 -0.64
C ARG A 55 9.66 -12.23 -0.87
N LEU A 56 8.47 -11.70 -1.16
CA LEU A 56 8.24 -10.28 -1.39
C LEU A 56 7.65 -9.61 -0.14
N GLU A 57 8.03 -8.36 0.09
CA GLU A 57 7.54 -7.53 1.18
C GLU A 57 7.08 -6.17 0.65
N CYS A 58 5.91 -5.70 1.08
CA CYS A 58 5.55 -4.29 0.89
C CYS A 58 6.35 -3.44 1.87
N VAL A 59 6.89 -2.34 1.38
CA VAL A 59 7.65 -1.39 2.20
C VAL A 59 6.96 -0.03 2.19
N PHE A 60 6.47 0.38 3.36
CA PHE A 60 5.84 1.68 3.55
C PHE A 60 6.87 2.69 4.07
N GLY A 61 7.18 3.71 3.27
CA GLY A 61 8.10 4.80 3.64
C GLY A 61 9.52 4.34 3.97
N ARG A 62 9.99 3.24 3.37
CA ARG A 62 11.35 2.64 3.53
C ARG A 62 11.73 2.12 4.92
N SER A 63 10.83 2.17 5.90
CA SER A 63 11.11 1.71 7.28
C SER A 63 10.20 0.57 7.74
N SER A 64 9.04 0.40 7.13
CA SER A 64 8.04 -0.56 7.59
C SER A 64 7.83 -1.65 6.55
N TYR A 65 8.34 -2.84 6.83
CA TYR A 65 8.25 -4.03 5.98
C TYR A 65 7.10 -4.90 6.47
N VAL A 66 6.24 -5.31 5.54
CA VAL A 66 5.13 -6.25 5.80
C VAL A 66 5.10 -7.29 4.69
N PRO A 67 4.73 -8.55 4.96
CA PRO A 67 4.67 -9.58 3.92
C PRO A 67 3.74 -9.19 2.77
N LEU A 68 4.19 -9.36 1.53
CA LEU A 68 3.33 -9.30 0.35
C LEU A 68 2.85 -10.71 0.03
N GLN A 69 1.57 -10.96 0.27
CA GLN A 69 0.94 -12.23 -0.06
C GLN A 69 0.52 -12.23 -1.53
N MET A 70 1.11 -13.11 -2.33
CA MET A 70 0.76 -13.23 -3.75
C MET A 70 -0.62 -13.86 -3.92
N ASN A 71 -1.47 -13.22 -4.72
CA ASN A 71 -2.77 -13.78 -5.12
C ASN A 71 -2.61 -14.58 -6.42
N VAL A 72 -2.07 -13.91 -7.45
CA VAL A 72 -1.77 -14.44 -8.78
C VAL A 72 -0.55 -13.72 -9.33
N ALA A 73 0.06 -14.21 -10.41
CA ALA A 73 1.15 -13.48 -11.05
C ALA A 73 0.71 -12.04 -11.39
N GLY A 74 1.54 -11.07 -11.00
CA GLY A 74 1.30 -9.64 -11.18
C GLY A 74 0.42 -8.97 -10.11
N VAL A 75 -0.15 -9.71 -9.16
CA VAL A 75 -1.03 -9.15 -8.11
C VAL A 75 -0.81 -9.81 -6.75
N GLY A 76 -0.55 -9.00 -5.73
CA GLY A 76 -0.48 -9.44 -4.33
C GLY A 76 -1.18 -8.47 -3.38
N THR A 77 -1.28 -8.84 -2.11
CA THR A 77 -1.90 -8.03 -1.06
C THR A 77 -1.01 -7.95 0.18
N CYS A 78 -1.07 -6.83 0.89
CA CYS A 78 -0.41 -6.62 2.16
C CYS A 78 -1.25 -5.73 3.07
N LEU A 79 -1.06 -5.87 4.39
CA LEU A 79 -1.73 -5.01 5.38
C LEU A 79 -0.86 -3.80 5.69
N SER A 80 -1.41 -2.60 5.56
CA SER A 80 -0.67 -1.39 5.91
C SER A 80 -0.27 -1.40 7.40
N PRO A 81 0.97 -1.02 7.75
CA PRO A 81 1.36 -0.83 9.14
C PRO A 81 0.70 0.42 9.73
N ARG A 82 0.78 0.62 11.05
CA ARG A 82 0.41 1.89 11.69
C ARG A 82 1.27 3.02 11.10
N GLY A 83 0.66 4.15 10.76
CA GLY A 83 1.36 5.22 10.05
C GLY A 83 0.61 6.56 10.05
N PHE A 84 1.25 7.58 9.48
CA PHE A 84 0.69 8.93 9.34
C PHE A 84 1.21 9.60 8.08
N GLY A 85 0.44 10.57 7.57
CA GLY A 85 0.76 11.32 6.36
C GLY A 85 0.80 10.45 5.10
N THR A 86 1.46 10.94 4.06
CA THR A 86 1.68 10.19 2.82
C THR A 86 3.01 9.45 2.90
N LYS A 87 3.01 8.15 2.55
CA LYS A 87 4.19 7.29 2.48
C LYS A 87 4.34 6.71 1.08
N SER A 88 5.58 6.42 0.67
CA SER A 88 5.82 5.56 -0.48
C SER A 88 5.37 4.14 -0.19
N VAL A 89 4.91 3.42 -1.20
CA VAL A 89 4.74 1.96 -1.18
C VAL A 89 5.65 1.39 -2.26
N GLU A 90 6.61 0.61 -1.84
CA GLU A 90 7.57 -0.10 -2.67
C GLU A 90 7.44 -1.59 -2.40
N VAL A 91 8.00 -2.42 -3.27
CA VAL A 91 8.14 -3.87 -3.00
C VAL A 91 9.62 -4.17 -2.83
N TYR A 92 9.97 -4.85 -1.76
CA TYR A 92 11.29 -5.39 -1.52
C TYR A 92 11.28 -6.89 -1.80
N ASP A 93 12.28 -7.35 -2.52
CA ASP A 93 12.49 -8.75 -2.78
C ASP A 93 13.61 -9.26 -1.86
N ALA A 94 13.23 -10.08 -0.87
CA ALA A 94 14.14 -10.56 0.15
C ALA A 94 15.09 -11.68 -0.34
N GLU A 95 14.87 -12.23 -1.54
CA GLU A 95 15.75 -13.23 -2.13
C GLU A 95 16.94 -12.58 -2.85
N THR A 96 16.67 -11.45 -3.52
CA THR A 96 17.65 -10.67 -4.27
C THR A 96 18.23 -9.51 -3.50
N GLU A 97 17.60 -9.16 -2.38
CA GLU A 97 17.89 -7.98 -1.57
C GLU A 97 17.73 -6.65 -2.33
N LEU A 98 16.84 -6.63 -3.34
CA LEU A 98 16.61 -5.46 -4.19
C LEU A 98 15.21 -4.88 -4.00
N PHE A 99 15.10 -3.57 -4.21
CA PHE A 99 13.82 -2.90 -4.33
C PHE A 99 13.30 -3.00 -5.77
N ALA A 100 12.01 -3.27 -5.89
CA ALA A 100 11.25 -3.08 -7.11
C ALA A 100 11.30 -1.62 -7.55
N SER A 101 11.26 -1.41 -8.87
CA SER A 101 11.05 -0.07 -9.43
C SER A 101 9.56 0.32 -9.35
N GLY A 102 9.26 1.62 -9.44
CA GLY A 102 7.88 2.12 -9.47
C GLY A 102 7.24 2.33 -8.08
N ALA A 103 7.77 3.25 -7.27
CA ALA A 103 7.16 3.59 -5.99
C ALA A 103 5.77 4.23 -6.16
N MET A 104 4.81 3.77 -5.38
CA MET A 104 3.45 4.34 -5.32
C MET A 104 3.27 5.19 -4.07
N SER A 105 2.18 5.96 -3.99
CA SER A 105 1.85 6.75 -2.80
C SER A 105 0.65 6.16 -2.05
N PHE A 106 0.75 6.12 -0.72
CA PHE A 106 -0.33 5.71 0.16
C PHE A 106 -0.55 6.75 1.26
N MET A 107 -1.77 7.25 1.38
CA MET A 107 -2.14 8.28 2.37
C MET A 107 -2.81 7.66 3.58
N TYR A 108 -2.21 7.85 4.76
CA TYR A 108 -2.83 7.50 6.03
C TYR A 108 -3.86 8.56 6.44
N LYS A 109 -5.12 8.15 6.58
CA LYS A 109 -6.27 8.96 6.99
C LYS A 109 -6.71 8.57 8.39
N GLY A 110 -6.98 9.56 9.23
CA GLY A 110 -7.54 9.35 10.56
C GLY A 110 -8.98 8.82 10.48
N ILE A 111 -9.42 8.10 11.51
CA ILE A 111 -10.83 7.76 11.68
C ILE A 111 -11.55 9.03 12.20
N PRO A 112 -12.72 9.40 11.66
CA PRO A 112 -13.50 10.50 12.20
C PRO A 112 -13.94 10.20 13.64
N VAL A 113 -13.75 11.16 14.54
CA VAL A 113 -14.17 11.07 15.95
C VAL A 113 -15.19 12.15 16.20
N VAL A 114 -16.40 11.75 16.62
CA VAL A 114 -17.44 12.67 17.07
C VAL A 114 -17.26 12.93 18.57
N SER A 115 -17.04 14.19 18.93
CA SER A 115 -16.90 14.61 20.34
C SER A 115 -18.18 15.20 20.90
N LEU A 116 -19.01 15.85 20.07
CA LEU A 116 -20.27 16.46 20.48
C LEU A 116 -21.31 16.38 19.36
N LEU A 117 -22.57 16.20 19.75
CA LEU A 117 -23.73 16.23 18.88
C LEU A 117 -24.77 17.18 19.50
N THR A 118 -25.25 18.16 18.74
CA THR A 118 -26.23 19.14 19.23
C THR A 118 -27.27 19.49 18.15
N PRO A 119 -28.58 19.49 18.46
CA PRO A 119 -29.19 19.05 19.72
C PRO A 119 -29.09 17.53 19.90
N SER A 120 -29.02 17.04 21.14
CA SER A 120 -28.95 15.60 21.44
C SER A 120 -30.29 14.86 21.27
N ARG A 121 -31.31 15.55 20.75
CA ARG A 121 -32.68 15.07 20.52
C ARG A 121 -33.24 15.75 19.29
N GLY A 122 -34.06 15.05 18.53
CA GLY A 122 -34.74 15.56 17.32
C GLY A 122 -36.06 14.84 17.07
N SER A 123 -36.82 15.33 16.09
CA SER A 123 -38.08 14.69 15.67
C SER A 123 -37.83 13.35 14.98
N THR A 124 -38.64 12.34 15.30
CA THR A 124 -38.65 11.04 14.59
C THR A 124 -39.14 11.17 13.15
N THR A 125 -39.82 12.26 12.81
CA THR A 125 -40.25 12.57 11.43
C THR A 125 -39.16 13.25 10.59
N GLY A 126 -37.95 13.43 11.13
CA GLY A 126 -36.86 14.13 10.46
C GLY A 126 -36.93 15.65 10.57
N GLY A 127 -36.07 16.34 9.80
CA GLY A 127 -36.00 17.81 9.72
C GLY A 127 -35.25 18.51 10.87
N THR A 128 -34.74 17.77 11.85
CA THR A 128 -33.89 18.36 12.90
C THR A 128 -32.48 18.55 12.36
N GLN A 129 -32.01 19.79 12.26
CA GLN A 129 -30.61 20.08 11.95
C GLN A 129 -29.73 19.67 13.12
N VAL A 130 -28.75 18.80 12.87
CA VAL A 130 -27.79 18.33 13.85
C VAL A 130 -26.40 18.86 13.50
N VAL A 131 -25.70 19.38 14.50
CA VAL A 131 -24.30 19.80 14.40
C VAL A 131 -23.44 18.75 15.09
N LEU A 132 -22.51 18.16 14.34
CA LEU A 132 -21.46 17.28 14.86
C LEU A 132 -20.17 18.07 15.00
N THR A 133 -19.59 18.06 16.20
CA THR A 133 -18.23 18.56 16.45
C THR A 133 -17.32 17.37 16.71
N GLY A 134 -16.09 17.46 16.22
CA GLY A 134 -15.15 16.34 16.27
C GLY A 134 -13.87 16.62 15.50
N SER A 135 -13.12 15.56 15.23
CA SER A 135 -11.86 15.61 14.48
C SER A 135 -11.83 14.55 13.39
N GLY A 136 -10.97 14.72 12.39
CA GLY A 136 -10.81 13.74 11.30
C GLY A 136 -11.99 13.68 10.33
N PHE A 137 -12.86 14.69 10.33
CA PHE A 137 -13.94 14.81 9.35
C PHE A 137 -13.37 15.19 7.98
N SER A 138 -13.57 14.32 6.99
CA SER A 138 -13.20 14.57 5.59
C SER A 138 -14.31 14.09 4.66
N SER A 139 -14.74 14.92 3.71
CA SER A 139 -15.78 14.55 2.74
C SER A 139 -15.30 13.48 1.74
N PRO A 140 -16.15 12.54 1.31
CA PRO A 140 -17.53 12.31 1.77
C PRO A 140 -17.58 11.63 3.15
N LEU A 141 -18.58 11.99 3.96
CA LEU A 141 -18.89 11.37 5.26
C LEU A 141 -20.29 10.78 5.21
N LEU A 142 -20.42 9.53 5.64
CA LEU A 142 -21.71 8.93 5.97
C LEU A 142 -21.98 9.14 7.44
N VAL A 143 -23.16 9.72 7.74
CA VAL A 143 -23.68 9.85 9.09
C VAL A 143 -24.86 8.89 9.22
N ARG A 144 -24.86 8.06 10.26
CA ARG A 144 -25.94 7.11 10.55
C ARG A 144 -26.50 7.39 11.94
N PHE A 145 -27.83 7.46 12.04
CA PHE A 145 -28.53 7.51 13.31
C PHE A 145 -29.25 6.16 13.54
N GLY A 146 -29.00 5.50 14.66
CA GLY A 146 -29.53 4.15 14.93
C GLY A 146 -28.85 3.04 14.10
N ASP A 147 -29.49 1.88 14.03
CA ASP A 147 -28.99 0.70 13.32
C ASP A 147 -29.48 0.61 11.86
N ASP A 148 -30.54 1.33 11.50
CA ASP A 148 -31.01 1.44 10.12
C ASP A 148 -30.12 2.44 9.35
N ALA A 149 -29.63 2.04 8.19
CA ALA A 149 -28.87 2.91 7.30
C ALA A 149 -29.79 4.04 6.81
N SER A 150 -29.72 5.22 7.42
CA SER A 150 -30.45 6.40 6.95
C SER A 150 -29.90 6.82 5.58
N THR A 151 -30.63 6.49 4.52
CA THR A 151 -30.47 7.05 3.18
C THR A 151 -31.07 8.45 3.16
N GLU A 152 -30.22 9.42 2.80
CA GLU A 152 -30.46 10.82 2.39
C GLU A 152 -31.46 11.70 3.17
#